data_AF-A0A2H1EEY5-F1
#
_entry.id   AF-A0A2H1EEY5-F1
#
_cell.length_a   1.000
_cell.length_b   1.000
_cell.length_c   1.000
_cell.angle_alpha   90.00
_cell.angle_beta   90.00
_cell.angle_gamma   90.00
#
_symmetry.space_group_name_H-M   'P 1'
#
loop_
_entity.id
_entity.type
_entity.pdbx_description
1 polymer ?
#
loop_
_entity_poly.entity_id
_entity_poly.type
_entity_poly.pdbx_seq_one_letter_code
_entity_poly.pdbx_strand_id
1 'polypeptide(L)'
;MTKPKREAKPRSKDSTHDAVKKMASISDATKTLASEVKTMSKIFVENQKILISLRDMITTVNSSLDQIQKNSRQINIIEEDTQRLFSGMSQVKAHSNMIDKINNQITRLQDHVEKIRDKQESMPDTNKIMQSIADNIDSTRNNTKMIMHISEKTEKVREEIKNVAHTTESLVNLSTEVEALRKNTSEISTKTESLVNLSSEVNQLRKSTDEISTKTESLVNLRHEIEEVRQNTKEIASKTEKMSALEENITGLKEEVGSVITKTDSIIPGLESQIRNVGAEIDFLIKKTDSLSELGNDIRNINSEFSNFRENVIGKNKDLDEKISDFTELLNKNSAAITEFNKKTYEISQQLQDIKHVTHKTSQNTSHEVMGLLRLSEFQSKIRMSSESKYGTLEDIENMADQTKDMINLFDRISIETETKIPLPLEVKQWSISKILDCADRWEIRFTDVFRMLITELGSDIVKEAIRIEQVRDLFGIRAVDEIRRDLNIT
;
A
#
# COMPACT_ATOMS: atom_id res chain seq x y z
N MET A 1 105.85 125.90 17.52
CA MET A 1 106.47 125.60 16.20
C MET A 1 106.91 124.15 16.18
N THR A 2 107.04 123.59 14.96
CA THR A 2 107.82 122.40 14.58
C THR A 2 107.34 120.99 14.94
N LYS A 3 106.61 120.43 13.97
CA LYS A 3 106.88 119.19 13.20
C LYS A 3 106.86 117.80 13.88
N PRO A 4 106.43 116.77 13.12
CA PRO A 4 105.99 115.48 13.62
C PRO A 4 107.14 114.45 13.63
N LYS A 5 107.00 113.41 14.47
CA LYS A 5 107.78 112.18 14.35
C LYS A 5 106.85 110.97 14.39
N ARG A 6 106.97 110.18 13.34
CA ARG A 6 106.26 108.95 13.01
C ARG A 6 106.87 107.79 13.81
N GLU A 7 106.04 107.01 14.49
CA GLU A 7 106.27 105.65 15.01
C GLU A 7 104.94 105.23 15.67
N ALA A 8 104.36 104.05 15.56
CA ALA A 8 104.46 102.92 14.65
C ALA A 8 103.10 102.20 14.78
N LYS A 9 102.62 101.57 13.71
CA LYS A 9 101.47 100.64 13.78
C LYS A 9 101.74 99.56 14.84
N PRO A 10 100.70 99.16 15.58
CA PRO A 10 100.27 97.77 15.57
C PRO A 10 98.99 97.70 14.73
N ARG A 11 99.11 96.98 13.62
CA ARG A 11 98.00 96.60 12.74
C ARG A 11 97.03 95.78 13.60
N SER A 12 95.78 96.23 13.72
CA SER A 12 94.70 95.43 14.29
C SER A 12 94.53 94.16 13.45
N LYS A 13 95.06 93.04 13.94
CA LYS A 13 94.53 91.72 13.62
C LYS A 13 93.14 91.69 14.23
N ASP A 14 92.08 91.59 13.41
CA ASP A 14 90.90 90.74 13.71
C ASP A 14 89.67 90.89 12.80
N SER A 15 89.65 91.74 11.75
CA SER A 15 88.44 91.78 10.87
C SER A 15 88.27 90.55 9.97
N THR A 16 89.37 89.91 9.56
CA THR A 16 89.35 88.69 8.73
C THR A 16 89.12 87.45 9.59
N HIS A 17 89.61 87.44 10.82
CA HIS A 17 89.42 86.35 11.77
C HIS A 17 87.96 86.25 12.24
N ASP A 18 87.29 87.39 12.49
CA ASP A 18 85.86 87.42 12.81
C ASP A 18 84.97 86.99 11.63
N ALA A 19 85.34 87.33 10.40
CA ALA A 19 84.63 86.87 9.21
C ALA A 19 84.78 85.35 9.01
N VAL A 20 85.98 84.81 9.21
CA VAL A 20 86.24 83.36 9.16
C VAL A 20 85.50 82.63 10.29
N LYS A 21 85.44 83.21 11.49
CA LYS A 21 84.69 82.64 12.62
C LYS A 21 83.18 82.63 12.35
N LYS A 22 82.62 83.71 11.78
CA LYS A 22 81.21 83.75 11.35
C LYS A 22 80.92 82.75 10.22
N MET A 23 81.82 82.62 9.24
CA MET A 23 81.70 81.60 8.19
C MET A 23 81.75 80.18 8.76
N ALA A 24 82.63 79.92 9.73
CA ALA A 24 82.69 78.64 10.42
C ALA A 24 81.36 78.35 11.16
N SER A 25 80.81 79.32 11.91
CA SER A 25 79.52 79.16 12.59
C SER A 25 78.35 78.96 11.62
N ILE A 26 78.34 79.65 10.47
CA ILE A 26 77.33 79.44 9.41
C ILE A 26 77.48 78.05 8.78
N SER A 27 78.72 77.58 8.57
CA SER A 27 78.99 76.24 8.07
C SER A 27 78.52 75.17 9.06
N ASP A 28 78.78 75.34 10.34
CA ASP A 28 78.31 74.44 11.41
C ASP A 28 76.77 74.45 11.51
N ALA A 29 76.13 75.62 11.41
CA ALA A 29 74.67 75.73 11.37
C ALA A 29 74.07 75.06 10.12
N THR A 30 74.69 75.22 8.96
CA THR A 30 74.27 74.57 7.71
C THR A 30 74.44 73.05 7.78
N LYS A 31 75.53 72.58 8.40
CA LYS A 31 75.78 71.16 8.64
C LYS A 31 74.77 70.56 9.61
N THR A 32 74.40 71.31 10.65
CA THR A 32 73.34 70.94 11.60
C THR A 32 71.99 70.85 10.89
N LEU A 33 71.62 71.88 10.13
CA LEU A 33 70.38 71.87 9.33
C LEU A 33 70.36 70.72 8.31
N ALA A 34 71.47 70.43 7.65
CA ALA A 34 71.57 69.30 6.72
C ALA A 34 71.36 67.95 7.44
N SER A 35 71.88 67.80 8.66
CA SER A 35 71.64 66.62 9.48
C SER A 35 70.18 66.50 9.93
N GLU A 36 69.54 67.63 10.26
CA GLU A 36 68.11 67.70 10.60
C GLU A 36 67.21 67.36 9.41
N VAL A 37 67.50 67.91 8.22
CA VAL A 37 66.80 67.58 6.97
C VAL A 37 66.95 66.10 6.64
N LYS A 38 68.12 65.50 6.90
CA LYS A 38 68.32 64.06 6.73
C LYS A 38 67.49 63.25 7.73
N THR A 39 67.41 63.66 8.99
CA THR A 39 66.51 63.01 9.97
C THR A 39 65.04 63.17 9.60
N MET A 40 64.63 64.36 9.13
CA MET A 40 63.27 64.64 8.66
C MET A 40 62.90 63.76 7.46
N SER A 41 63.83 63.59 6.51
CA SER A 41 63.66 62.71 5.36
C SER A 41 63.49 61.25 5.79
N LYS A 42 64.26 60.79 6.79
CA LYS A 42 64.12 59.45 7.36
C LYS A 42 62.74 59.24 8.02
N ILE A 43 62.27 60.22 8.80
CA ILE A 43 60.94 60.21 9.41
C ILE A 43 59.85 60.16 8.33
N PHE A 44 60.00 60.90 7.23
CA PHE A 44 59.03 60.87 6.14
C PHE A 44 58.93 59.50 5.46
N VAL A 45 60.06 58.82 5.26
CA VAL A 45 60.10 57.45 4.73
C VAL A 45 59.46 56.46 5.71
N GLU A 46 59.71 56.59 7.03
CA GLU A 46 59.06 55.76 8.04
C GLU A 46 57.54 56.00 8.09
N ASN A 47 57.10 57.26 8.02
CA ASN A 47 55.68 57.60 7.96
C ASN A 47 55.01 57.01 6.70
N GLN A 48 55.68 56.99 5.55
CA GLN A 48 55.16 56.31 4.36
C GLN A 48 55.00 54.80 4.59
N LYS A 49 55.96 54.14 5.25
CA LYS A 49 55.84 52.71 5.58
C LYS A 49 54.65 52.44 6.51
N ILE A 50 54.45 53.29 7.52
CA ILE A 50 53.30 53.20 8.44
C ILE A 50 51.98 53.36 7.66
N LEU A 51 51.90 54.33 6.74
CA LEU A 51 50.70 54.55 5.92
C LEU A 51 50.40 53.36 5.00
N ILE A 52 51.43 52.74 4.40
CA ILE A 52 51.26 51.53 3.60
C ILE A 52 50.73 50.38 4.47
N SER A 53 51.31 50.18 5.65
CA SER A 53 50.84 49.17 6.60
C SER A 53 49.39 49.40 7.06
N LEU A 54 48.99 50.65 7.30
CA LEU A 54 47.60 51.02 7.60
C LEU A 54 46.66 50.69 6.44
N ARG A 55 47.06 50.98 5.21
CA ARG A 55 46.28 50.64 4.01
C ARG A 55 46.08 49.13 3.89
N ASP A 56 47.14 48.37 4.10
CA ASP A 56 47.09 46.91 4.00
C ASP A 56 46.20 46.34 5.12
N MET A 57 46.29 46.87 6.35
CA MET A 57 45.36 46.54 7.43
C MET A 57 43.90 46.87 7.10
N ILE A 58 43.61 48.03 6.50
CA ILE A 58 42.26 48.38 6.04
C ILE A 58 41.75 47.39 5.00
N THR A 59 42.63 46.91 4.11
CA THR A 59 42.26 45.90 3.10
C THR A 59 41.94 44.56 3.76
N THR A 60 42.71 44.13 4.76
CA THR A 60 42.42 42.92 5.55
C THR A 60 41.13 43.05 6.36
N VAL A 61 40.86 44.22 6.95
CA VAL A 61 39.61 44.49 7.66
C VAL A 61 38.42 44.44 6.70
N ASN A 62 38.54 45.02 5.51
CA ASN A 62 37.49 44.97 4.49
C ASN A 62 37.22 43.54 3.99
N SER A 63 38.26 42.72 3.78
CA SER A 63 38.05 41.32 3.38
C SER A 63 37.37 40.51 4.48
N SER A 64 37.74 40.75 5.75
CA SER A 64 37.11 40.13 6.91
C SER A 64 35.63 40.55 7.04
N LEU A 65 35.33 41.83 6.78
CA LEU A 65 33.96 42.34 6.79
C LEU A 65 33.10 41.70 5.70
N ASP A 66 33.65 41.54 4.49
CA ASP A 66 32.94 40.87 3.38
C ASP A 66 32.67 39.39 3.70
N GLN A 67 33.61 38.70 4.35
CA GLN A 67 33.39 37.34 4.86
C GLN A 67 32.30 37.29 5.94
N ILE A 68 32.30 38.21 6.91
CA ILE A 68 31.26 38.29 7.94
C ILE A 68 29.88 38.53 7.32
N GLN A 69 29.78 39.40 6.31
CA GLN A 69 28.52 39.64 5.59
C GLN A 69 28.03 38.39 4.84
N LYS A 70 28.93 37.65 4.19
CA LYS A 70 28.59 36.36 3.55
C LYS A 70 28.11 35.33 4.57
N ASN A 71 28.81 35.20 5.69
CA ASN A 71 28.42 34.29 6.76
C ASN A 71 27.07 34.67 7.37
N SER A 72 26.79 35.96 7.56
CA SER A 72 25.48 36.43 8.04
C SER A 72 24.34 36.02 7.10
N ARG A 73 24.54 36.10 5.78
CA ARG A 73 23.54 35.59 4.81
C ARG A 73 23.34 34.08 4.92
N GLN A 74 24.41 33.31 5.10
CA GLN A 74 24.32 31.87 5.30
C GLN A 74 23.57 31.52 6.60
N ILE A 75 23.81 32.27 7.68
CA ILE A 75 23.10 32.08 8.96
C ILE A 75 21.59 32.28 8.77
N ASN A 76 21.16 33.30 8.03
CA ASN A 76 19.73 33.52 7.76
C ASN A 76 19.10 32.36 6.98
N ILE A 77 19.83 31.78 6.02
CA ILE A 77 19.36 30.61 5.27
C ILE A 77 19.25 29.39 6.20
N ILE A 78 20.26 29.15 7.04
CA ILE A 78 20.24 28.07 8.03
C ILE A 78 19.10 28.24 9.03
N GLU A 79 18.79 29.47 9.44
CA GLU A 79 17.65 29.77 10.32
C GLU A 79 16.32 29.43 9.64
N GLU A 80 16.13 29.82 8.37
CA GLU A 80 14.94 29.47 7.60
C GLU A 80 14.80 27.94 7.43
N ASP A 81 15.89 27.25 7.09
CA ASP A 81 15.92 25.79 6.98
C ASP A 81 15.61 25.11 8.33
N THR A 82 16.08 25.67 9.44
CA THR A 82 15.78 25.17 10.79
C THR A 82 14.30 25.33 11.11
N GLN A 83 13.68 26.44 10.74
CA GLN A 83 12.24 26.65 10.90
C GLN A 83 11.43 25.67 10.04
N ARG A 84 11.85 25.42 8.79
CA ARG A 84 11.24 24.41 7.90
C ARG A 84 11.40 22.99 8.46
N LEU A 85 12.56 22.66 9.03
CA LEU A 85 12.78 21.38 9.71
C LEU A 85 11.87 21.24 10.94
N PHE A 86 11.66 22.30 11.72
CA PHE A 86 10.76 22.26 12.88
C PHE A 86 9.30 22.03 12.47
N SER A 87 8.83 22.69 11.40
CA SER A 87 7.48 22.47 10.88
C SER A 87 7.32 21.06 10.29
N GLY A 88 8.32 20.57 9.55
CA GLY A 88 8.38 19.18 9.08
C GLY A 88 8.39 18.16 10.22
N MET A 89 9.16 18.40 11.28
CA MET A 89 9.20 17.54 12.47
C MET A 89 7.84 17.51 13.18
N SER A 90 7.14 18.64 13.25
CA SER A 90 5.77 18.68 13.79
C SER A 90 4.80 17.83 12.95
N GLN A 91 4.94 17.82 11.62
CA GLN A 91 4.14 16.95 10.75
C GLN A 91 4.50 15.47 10.95
N VAL A 92 5.78 15.11 11.06
CA VAL A 92 6.22 13.75 11.35
C VAL A 92 5.66 13.25 12.68
N LYS A 93 5.62 14.12 13.71
CA LYS A 93 4.98 13.79 14.98
C LYS A 93 3.48 13.52 14.85
N ALA A 94 2.78 14.29 13.99
CA ALA A 94 1.38 14.02 13.66
C ALA A 94 1.21 12.68 12.91
N HIS A 95 2.12 12.35 11.98
CA HIS A 95 2.14 11.05 11.31
C HIS A 95 2.39 9.89 12.29
N SER A 96 3.26 10.06 13.29
CA SER A 96 3.48 9.06 14.34
C SER A 96 2.18 8.68 15.07
N ASN A 97 1.37 9.67 15.44
CA ASN A 97 0.07 9.42 16.06
C ASN A 97 -0.90 8.68 15.11
N MET A 98 -0.80 8.91 13.80
CA MET A 98 -1.58 8.20 12.79
C MET A 98 -1.10 6.75 12.64
N ILE A 99 0.21 6.52 12.68
CA ILE A 99 0.81 5.18 12.69
C ILE A 99 0.32 4.39 13.91
N ASP A 100 0.28 4.99 15.11
CA ASP A 100 -0.25 4.33 16.31
C ASP A 100 -1.74 3.96 16.15
N LYS A 101 -2.55 4.82 15.52
CA LYS A 101 -3.95 4.51 15.22
C LYS A 101 -4.09 3.37 14.21
N ILE A 102 -3.29 3.39 13.14
CA ILE A 102 -3.24 2.32 12.14
C ILE A 102 -2.83 1.01 12.80
N ASN A 103 -1.81 1.04 13.66
CA ASN A 103 -1.31 -0.16 14.33
C ASN A 103 -2.39 -0.77 15.24
N ASN A 104 -3.10 0.06 16.02
CA ASN A 104 -4.26 -0.39 16.80
C ASN A 104 -5.38 -0.99 15.93
N GLN A 105 -5.65 -0.44 14.74
CA GLN A 105 -6.62 -1.01 13.81
C GLN A 105 -6.15 -2.34 13.23
N ILE A 106 -4.87 -2.47 12.90
CA ILE A 106 -4.26 -3.73 12.43
C ILE A 106 -4.41 -4.81 13.50
N THR A 107 -4.11 -4.52 14.77
CA THR A 107 -4.29 -5.48 15.86
C THR A 107 -5.75 -5.95 15.99
N ARG A 108 -6.72 -5.03 15.86
CA ARG A 108 -8.14 -5.38 15.89
C ARG A 108 -8.57 -6.21 14.69
N LEU A 109 -8.04 -5.92 13.50
CA LEU A 109 -8.29 -6.73 12.30
C LEU A 109 -7.70 -8.12 12.45
N GLN A 110 -6.51 -8.24 13.02
CA GLN A 110 -5.85 -9.51 13.28
C GLN A 110 -6.71 -10.40 14.21
N ASP A 111 -7.25 -9.82 15.30
CA ASP A 111 -8.19 -10.51 16.20
C ASP A 111 -9.49 -10.92 15.48
N HIS A 112 -10.01 -10.10 14.56
CA HIS A 112 -11.19 -10.47 13.76
C HIS A 112 -10.87 -11.61 12.78
N VAL A 113 -9.71 -11.58 12.13
CA VAL A 113 -9.26 -12.64 11.21
C VAL A 113 -9.07 -13.95 11.98
N GLU A 114 -8.50 -13.90 13.18
CA GLU A 114 -8.33 -15.07 14.04
C GLU A 114 -9.69 -15.65 14.45
N LYS A 115 -10.64 -14.82 14.88
CA LYS A 115 -12.02 -15.25 15.17
C LYS A 115 -12.76 -15.84 13.97
N ILE A 116 -12.51 -15.34 12.76
CA ILE A 116 -13.07 -15.90 11.52
C ILE A 116 -12.42 -17.27 11.24
N ARG A 117 -11.11 -17.40 11.42
CA ARG A 117 -10.40 -18.67 11.25
C ARG A 117 -10.88 -19.73 12.22
N ASP A 118 -11.01 -19.40 13.50
CA ASP A 118 -11.52 -20.32 14.52
C ASP A 118 -12.95 -20.77 14.21
N LYS A 119 -13.80 -19.85 13.74
CA LYS A 119 -15.15 -20.20 13.28
C LYS A 119 -15.13 -21.12 12.06
N GLN A 120 -14.20 -20.92 11.14
CA GLN A 120 -14.04 -21.74 9.95
C GLN A 120 -13.51 -23.15 10.29
N GLU A 121 -12.62 -23.29 11.29
CA GLU A 121 -12.20 -24.60 11.81
C GLU A 121 -13.31 -25.32 12.60
N SER A 122 -14.20 -24.57 13.26
CA SER A 122 -15.35 -25.13 13.98
C SER A 122 -16.55 -25.49 13.08
N MET A 123 -16.54 -25.07 11.80
CA MET A 123 -17.59 -25.46 10.87
C MET A 123 -17.47 -26.96 10.56
N PRO A 124 -18.60 -27.71 10.54
CA PRO A 124 -18.58 -29.08 10.09
C PRO A 124 -18.05 -29.12 8.65
N ASP A 125 -16.97 -29.90 8.47
CA ASP A 125 -16.25 -30.12 7.23
C ASP A 125 -17.21 -30.08 6.03
N THR A 126 -17.02 -29.13 5.10
CA THR A 126 -17.89 -28.93 3.93
C THR A 126 -18.14 -30.26 3.19
N ASN A 127 -17.17 -31.18 3.27
CA ASN A 127 -17.27 -32.55 2.78
C ASN A 127 -18.40 -33.35 3.43
N LYS A 128 -18.65 -33.25 4.75
CA LYS A 128 -19.76 -33.94 5.43
C LYS A 128 -21.12 -33.39 5.02
N ILE A 129 -21.23 -32.08 4.84
CA ILE A 129 -22.46 -31.46 4.32
C ILE A 129 -22.69 -31.91 2.88
N MET A 130 -21.65 -31.91 2.05
CA MET A 130 -21.72 -32.34 0.65
C MET A 130 -22.03 -33.84 0.51
N GLN A 131 -21.51 -34.67 1.41
CA GLN A 131 -21.85 -36.08 1.53
C GLN A 131 -23.33 -36.27 1.90
N SER A 132 -23.83 -35.55 2.92
CA SER A 132 -25.24 -35.65 3.33
C SER A 132 -26.20 -35.14 2.25
N ILE A 133 -25.80 -34.12 1.48
CA ILE A 133 -26.55 -33.65 0.31
C ILE A 133 -26.53 -34.70 -0.80
N ALA A 134 -25.39 -35.33 -1.09
CA ALA A 134 -25.28 -36.41 -2.07
C ALA A 134 -26.16 -37.61 -1.69
N ASP A 135 -26.10 -38.04 -0.44
CA ASP A 135 -26.92 -39.14 0.09
C ASP A 135 -28.42 -38.80 0.00
N ASN A 136 -28.80 -37.54 0.30
CA ASN A 136 -30.18 -37.07 0.15
C ASN A 136 -30.62 -36.99 -1.32
N ILE A 137 -29.74 -36.59 -2.24
CA ILE A 137 -30.02 -36.56 -3.69
C ILE A 137 -30.27 -38.00 -4.20
N ASP A 138 -29.44 -38.95 -3.78
CA ASP A 138 -29.61 -40.36 -4.15
C ASP A 138 -30.89 -40.95 -3.56
N SER A 139 -31.21 -40.65 -2.31
CA SER A 139 -32.48 -41.07 -1.69
C SER A 139 -33.69 -40.43 -2.37
N THR A 140 -33.60 -39.15 -2.76
CA THR A 140 -34.66 -38.45 -3.49
C THR A 140 -34.85 -39.09 -4.86
N ARG A 141 -33.77 -39.38 -5.58
CA ARG A 141 -33.80 -40.06 -6.88
C ARG A 141 -34.42 -41.46 -6.78
N ASN A 142 -34.11 -42.20 -5.71
CA ASN A 142 -34.71 -43.51 -5.46
C ASN A 142 -36.22 -43.40 -5.17
N ASN A 143 -36.62 -42.46 -4.32
CA ASN A 143 -38.03 -42.18 -4.05
C ASN A 143 -38.78 -41.77 -5.32
N THR A 144 -38.18 -40.95 -6.19
CA THR A 144 -38.76 -40.58 -7.49
C THR A 144 -38.98 -41.81 -8.39
N LYS A 145 -38.04 -42.77 -8.43
CA LYS A 145 -38.24 -44.04 -9.17
C LYS A 145 -39.38 -44.87 -8.57
N MET A 146 -39.50 -44.91 -7.25
CA MET A 146 -40.60 -45.63 -6.60
C MET A 146 -41.96 -44.99 -6.89
N ILE A 147 -42.05 -43.66 -6.89
CA ILE A 147 -43.25 -42.92 -7.30
C ILE A 147 -43.58 -43.22 -8.77
N MET A 148 -42.59 -43.29 -9.65
CA MET A 148 -42.80 -43.66 -11.06
C MET A 148 -43.43 -45.06 -11.19
N HIS A 149 -42.92 -46.06 -10.46
CA HIS A 149 -43.51 -47.41 -10.45
C HIS A 149 -44.91 -47.44 -9.81
N ILE A 150 -45.17 -46.62 -8.80
CA ILE A 150 -46.52 -46.48 -8.22
C ILE A 150 -47.48 -45.86 -9.23
N SER A 151 -47.03 -44.84 -9.98
CA SER A 151 -47.81 -44.24 -11.07
C SER A 151 -48.11 -45.25 -12.18
N GLU A 152 -47.12 -46.05 -12.61
CA GLU A 152 -47.33 -47.13 -13.58
C GLU A 152 -48.35 -48.16 -13.10
N LYS A 153 -48.27 -48.59 -11.83
CA LYS A 153 -49.26 -49.49 -11.24
C LYS A 153 -50.64 -48.83 -11.15
N THR A 154 -50.70 -47.54 -10.84
CA THR A 154 -51.97 -46.79 -10.75
C THR A 154 -52.62 -46.67 -12.13
N GLU A 155 -51.84 -46.44 -13.19
CA GLU A 155 -52.35 -46.43 -14.56
C GLU A 155 -52.88 -47.81 -14.96
N LYS A 156 -52.18 -48.88 -14.60
CA LYS A 156 -52.64 -50.26 -14.83
C LYS A 156 -53.95 -50.55 -14.10
N VAL A 157 -54.08 -50.13 -12.84
CA VAL A 157 -55.33 -50.26 -12.06
C VAL A 157 -56.46 -49.44 -12.68
N ARG A 158 -56.19 -48.23 -13.18
CA ARG A 158 -57.17 -47.40 -13.88
C ARG A 158 -57.71 -48.12 -15.13
N GLU A 159 -56.82 -48.73 -15.91
CA GLU A 159 -57.22 -49.48 -17.12
C GLU A 159 -58.03 -50.74 -16.75
N GLU A 160 -57.66 -51.45 -15.68
CA GLU A 160 -58.45 -52.57 -15.15
C GLU A 160 -59.86 -52.13 -14.69
N ILE A 161 -59.98 -50.99 -14.00
CA ILE A 161 -61.29 -50.41 -13.62
C ILE A 161 -62.12 -50.05 -14.85
N LYS A 162 -61.50 -49.49 -15.90
CA LYS A 162 -62.18 -49.15 -17.15
C LYS A 162 -62.72 -50.40 -17.85
N ASN A 163 -61.97 -51.50 -17.86
CA ASN A 163 -62.44 -52.77 -18.39
C ASN A 163 -63.60 -53.35 -17.57
N VAL A 164 -63.56 -53.23 -16.24
CA VAL A 164 -64.70 -53.61 -15.38
C VAL A 164 -65.93 -52.76 -15.67
N ALA A 165 -65.78 -51.46 -15.92
CA ALA A 165 -66.89 -50.59 -16.29
C ALA A 165 -67.57 -51.02 -17.60
N HIS A 166 -66.81 -51.42 -18.62
CA HIS A 166 -67.36 -52.02 -19.86
C HIS A 166 -68.08 -53.36 -19.61
N THR A 167 -67.64 -54.13 -18.61
CA THR A 167 -68.32 -55.36 -18.19
C THR A 167 -69.66 -55.07 -17.50
N THR A 168 -69.73 -53.98 -16.73
CA THR A 168 -70.97 -53.47 -16.10
C THR A 168 -71.98 -52.99 -17.14
N GLU A 169 -71.53 -52.34 -18.21
CA GLU A 169 -72.39 -51.93 -19.33
C GLU A 169 -73.01 -53.15 -20.05
N SER A 170 -72.25 -54.24 -20.19
CA SER A 170 -72.78 -55.52 -20.69
C SER A 170 -73.79 -56.16 -19.73
N LEU A 171 -73.63 -55.97 -18.42
CA LEU A 171 -74.58 -56.44 -17.40
C LEU A 171 -75.90 -55.66 -17.43
N VAL A 172 -75.85 -54.36 -17.74
CA VAL A 172 -77.04 -53.52 -17.98
C VAL A 172 -77.82 -54.02 -19.19
N ASN A 173 -77.12 -54.38 -20.28
CA ASN A 173 -77.77 -54.97 -21.46
C ASN A 173 -78.41 -56.34 -21.18
N LEU A 174 -77.80 -57.18 -20.35
CA LEU A 174 -78.44 -58.42 -19.90
C LEU A 174 -79.68 -58.15 -19.02
N SER A 175 -79.64 -57.11 -18.19
CA SER A 175 -80.79 -56.73 -17.35
C SER A 175 -82.00 -56.30 -18.20
N THR A 176 -81.78 -55.52 -19.26
CA THR A 176 -82.86 -55.11 -20.18
C THR A 176 -83.40 -56.29 -20.98
N GLU A 177 -82.57 -57.26 -21.34
CA GLU A 177 -82.98 -58.50 -22.00
C GLU A 177 -83.81 -59.41 -21.06
N VAL A 178 -83.45 -59.45 -19.77
CA VAL A 178 -84.23 -60.12 -18.71
C VAL A 178 -85.60 -59.45 -18.51
N GLU A 179 -85.67 -58.11 -18.55
CA GLU A 179 -86.95 -57.38 -18.50
C GLU A 179 -87.84 -57.69 -19.71
N ALA A 180 -87.26 -57.80 -20.90
CA ALA A 180 -87.98 -58.23 -22.09
C ALA A 180 -88.50 -59.67 -21.99
N LEU A 181 -87.70 -60.60 -21.44
CA LEU A 181 -88.15 -61.97 -21.15
C LEU A 181 -89.26 -62.01 -20.08
N ARG A 182 -89.19 -61.15 -19.06
CA ARG A 182 -90.24 -61.00 -18.05
C ARG A 182 -91.56 -60.54 -18.67
N LYS A 183 -91.50 -59.58 -19.61
CA LYS A 183 -92.66 -59.12 -20.38
C LYS A 183 -93.24 -60.24 -21.24
N ASN A 184 -92.41 -61.01 -21.95
CA ASN A 184 -92.87 -62.16 -22.72
C ASN A 184 -93.48 -63.25 -21.83
N THR A 185 -92.97 -63.47 -20.62
CA THR A 185 -93.54 -64.41 -19.65
C THR A 185 -94.90 -63.94 -19.12
N SER A 186 -95.07 -62.63 -18.91
CA SER A 186 -96.36 -62.01 -18.60
C SER A 186 -97.38 -62.22 -19.73
N GLU A 187 -96.97 -62.08 -21.00
CA GLU A 187 -97.83 -62.35 -22.16
C GLU A 187 -98.19 -63.84 -22.33
N ILE A 188 -97.31 -64.77 -21.89
CA ILE A 188 -97.63 -66.20 -21.81
C ILE A 188 -98.62 -66.50 -20.68
N SER A 189 -98.51 -65.78 -19.55
CA SER A 189 -99.45 -65.90 -18.44
C SER A 189 -100.88 -65.48 -18.83
N THR A 190 -101.03 -64.37 -19.56
CA THR A 190 -102.34 -63.92 -20.07
C THR A 190 -102.90 -64.85 -21.17
N LYS A 191 -102.03 -65.51 -21.94
CA LYS A 191 -102.42 -66.63 -22.84
C LYS A 191 -102.83 -67.90 -22.09
N THR A 192 -102.34 -68.12 -20.88
CA THR A 192 -102.72 -69.26 -20.03
C THR A 192 -104.10 -69.06 -19.39
N GLU A 193 -104.47 -67.83 -19.04
CA GLU A 193 -105.83 -67.48 -18.60
C GLU A 193 -106.88 -67.65 -19.70
N SER A 194 -106.53 -67.43 -20.97
CA SER A 194 -107.42 -67.68 -22.11
C SER A 194 -107.61 -69.18 -22.44
N LEU A 195 -106.68 -70.05 -22.01
CA LEU A 195 -106.83 -71.52 -22.12
C LEU A 195 -107.75 -72.13 -21.05
N VAL A 196 -107.88 -71.50 -19.88
CA VAL A 196 -108.83 -71.92 -18.82
C VAL A 196 -110.29 -71.70 -19.26
N ASN A 197 -110.55 -70.71 -20.11
CA ASN A 197 -111.89 -70.41 -20.62
C ASN A 197 -112.37 -71.33 -21.77
N LEU A 198 -111.50 -72.10 -22.42
CA LEU A 198 -111.88 -73.15 -23.40
C LEU A 198 -112.32 -74.47 -22.73
N SER A 199 -112.07 -74.64 -21.43
CA SER A 199 -112.51 -75.81 -20.66
C SER A 199 -113.99 -75.74 -20.22
N SER A 200 -114.62 -74.56 -20.28
CA SER A 200 -116.03 -74.37 -19.89
C SER A 200 -117.01 -74.52 -21.07
N GLU A 201 -116.55 -74.28 -22.30
CA GLU A 201 -117.31 -74.49 -23.54
C GLU A 201 -117.50 -75.98 -23.89
N VAL A 202 -116.56 -76.85 -23.52
CA VAL A 202 -116.63 -78.31 -23.79
C VAL A 202 -117.62 -79.04 -22.86
N ASN A 203 -118.00 -78.45 -21.71
CA ASN A 203 -118.95 -79.05 -20.77
C ASN A 203 -120.42 -78.68 -21.01
N GLN A 204 -120.71 -77.66 -21.83
CA GLN A 204 -122.09 -77.30 -22.22
C GLN A 204 -122.60 -78.02 -23.48
N LEU A 205 -121.70 -78.56 -24.31
CA LEU A 205 -122.05 -79.36 -25.49
C LEU A 205 -122.45 -80.82 -25.17
N ARG A 206 -122.35 -81.25 -23.90
CA ARG A 206 -122.59 -82.64 -23.49
C ARG A 206 -123.94 -82.88 -22.78
N LYS A 207 -124.75 -81.83 -22.56
CA LYS A 207 -125.96 -81.89 -21.73
C LYS A 207 -127.28 -81.56 -22.44
N SER A 208 -127.24 -81.16 -23.71
CA SER A 208 -128.45 -80.76 -24.46
C SER A 208 -128.73 -81.64 -25.68
N THR A 209 -128.04 -82.76 -25.82
CA THR A 209 -128.21 -83.75 -26.90
C THR A 209 -129.22 -84.87 -26.53
N ASP A 210 -129.72 -84.93 -25.30
CA ASP A 210 -130.55 -86.05 -24.82
C ASP A 210 -132.05 -85.76 -24.64
N GLU A 211 -132.59 -84.64 -25.14
CA GLU A 211 -134.04 -84.41 -25.17
C GLU A 211 -134.53 -83.97 -26.56
N ILE A 212 -134.48 -84.92 -27.49
CA ILE A 212 -135.34 -84.92 -28.68
C ILE A 212 -136.56 -85.79 -28.36
N SER A 213 -137.75 -85.19 -28.17
CA SER A 213 -139.00 -85.92 -28.48
C SER A 213 -140.28 -85.08 -28.55
N THR A 214 -140.77 -84.95 -29.79
CA THR A 214 -142.19 -84.94 -30.23
C THR A 214 -142.91 -83.61 -30.56
N LYS A 215 -143.10 -83.45 -31.89
CA LYS A 215 -144.28 -82.99 -32.68
C LYS A 215 -144.73 -81.50 -32.72
N THR A 216 -144.36 -80.84 -33.83
CA THR A 216 -145.19 -80.46 -35.01
C THR A 216 -146.60 -79.82 -34.86
N GLU A 217 -146.73 -78.62 -35.47
CA GLU A 217 -147.90 -77.95 -36.13
C GLU A 217 -149.12 -77.54 -35.28
N SER A 218 -149.82 -76.39 -35.46
CA SER A 218 -149.72 -75.19 -36.30
C SER A 218 -150.77 -74.15 -35.81
N LEU A 219 -150.47 -72.85 -35.99
CA LEU A 219 -151.37 -71.73 -36.27
C LEU A 219 -152.50 -71.26 -35.29
N VAL A 220 -152.37 -69.96 -34.94
CA VAL A 220 -153.41 -68.91 -34.75
C VAL A 220 -153.74 -68.49 -33.30
N ASN A 221 -153.05 -67.47 -32.78
CA ASN A 221 -153.57 -66.09 -32.78
C ASN A 221 -152.67 -65.08 -32.05
N LEU A 222 -152.43 -63.96 -32.72
CA LEU A 222 -151.92 -62.68 -32.20
C LEU A 222 -152.84 -62.13 -31.09
N ARG A 223 -152.41 -62.08 -29.81
CA ARG A 223 -152.86 -61.05 -28.83
C ARG A 223 -152.16 -61.03 -27.46
N HIS A 224 -150.85 -61.30 -27.39
CA HIS A 224 -150.07 -61.10 -26.15
C HIS A 224 -148.57 -61.08 -26.50
N GLU A 225 -148.07 -60.17 -27.33
CA GLU A 225 -147.79 -58.78 -26.92
C GLU A 225 -147.22 -58.70 -25.48
N ILE A 226 -146.07 -58.03 -25.37
CA ILE A 226 -145.77 -57.10 -24.27
C ILE A 226 -144.87 -57.59 -23.09
N GLU A 227 -144.38 -58.84 -22.99
CA GLU A 227 -143.47 -59.19 -21.85
C GLU A 227 -141.99 -59.51 -22.18
N GLU A 228 -141.60 -59.70 -23.45
CA GLU A 228 -140.20 -60.02 -23.80
C GLU A 228 -139.36 -58.80 -24.26
N VAL A 229 -139.84 -57.58 -24.01
CA VAL A 229 -139.01 -56.36 -24.10
C VAL A 229 -138.12 -56.21 -22.85
N ARG A 230 -138.35 -57.03 -21.81
CA ARG A 230 -137.64 -56.96 -20.52
C ARG A 230 -136.21 -57.54 -20.54
N GLN A 231 -135.88 -58.38 -21.52
CA GLN A 231 -134.58 -59.06 -21.55
C GLN A 231 -133.47 -58.25 -22.24
N ASN A 232 -133.82 -57.28 -23.09
CA ASN A 232 -132.84 -56.43 -23.79
C ASN A 232 -132.25 -55.31 -22.90
N THR A 233 -132.72 -55.14 -21.65
CA THR A 233 -132.14 -54.19 -20.67
C THR A 233 -130.87 -54.73 -19.99
N LYS A 234 -130.48 -55.99 -20.23
CA LYS A 234 -129.28 -56.61 -19.61
C LYS A 234 -127.96 -56.37 -20.35
N GLU A 235 -127.97 -55.84 -21.58
CA GLU A 235 -126.74 -55.55 -22.35
C GLU A 235 -126.03 -54.24 -21.97
N ILE A 236 -126.61 -53.39 -21.10
CA ILE A 236 -125.99 -52.12 -20.68
C ILE A 236 -125.01 -52.30 -19.50
N ALA A 237 -125.08 -53.41 -18.75
CA ALA A 237 -124.22 -53.66 -17.58
C ALA A 237 -122.74 -53.95 -17.94
N SER A 238 -122.43 -54.39 -19.17
CA SER A 238 -121.06 -54.73 -19.58
C SER A 238 -120.24 -53.54 -20.10
N LYS A 239 -120.83 -52.35 -20.23
CA LYS A 239 -120.09 -51.10 -20.54
C LYS A 239 -119.58 -50.36 -19.30
N THR A 240 -120.11 -50.67 -18.11
CA THR A 240 -119.68 -50.06 -16.84
C THR A 240 -118.38 -50.66 -16.29
N GLU A 241 -118.11 -51.95 -16.52
CA GLU A 241 -116.85 -52.60 -16.11
C GLU A 241 -115.61 -52.04 -16.83
N LYS A 242 -115.75 -51.62 -18.10
CA LYS A 242 -114.64 -50.98 -18.84
C LYS A 242 -114.32 -49.56 -18.34
N MET A 243 -115.26 -48.89 -17.67
CA MET A 243 -115.02 -47.58 -17.04
C MET A 243 -114.24 -47.73 -15.72
N SER A 244 -114.52 -48.78 -14.95
CA SER A 244 -113.80 -49.09 -13.70
C SER A 244 -112.33 -49.46 -13.94
N ALA A 245 -112.03 -50.21 -15.00
CA ALA A 245 -110.65 -50.52 -15.39
C ALA A 245 -109.89 -49.29 -15.91
N LEU A 246 -110.59 -48.29 -16.47
CA LEU A 246 -109.98 -47.02 -16.86
C LEU A 246 -109.69 -46.12 -15.65
N GLU A 247 -110.56 -46.09 -14.63
CA GLU A 247 -110.28 -45.40 -13.36
C GLU A 247 -109.11 -46.03 -12.59
N GLU A 248 -108.98 -47.36 -12.61
CA GLU A 248 -107.85 -48.07 -12.02
C GLU A 248 -106.53 -47.75 -12.76
N ASN A 249 -106.54 -47.70 -14.09
CA ASN A 249 -105.37 -47.27 -14.86
C ASN A 249 -105.02 -45.78 -14.65
N ILE A 250 -106.02 -44.91 -14.50
CA ILE A 250 -105.80 -43.48 -14.20
C ILE A 250 -105.23 -43.29 -12.79
N THR A 251 -105.67 -44.08 -11.81
CA THR A 251 -105.11 -44.05 -10.45
C THR A 251 -103.70 -44.62 -10.41
N GLY A 252 -103.41 -45.70 -11.12
CA GLY A 252 -102.05 -46.23 -11.30
C GLY A 252 -101.10 -45.22 -11.97
N LEU A 253 -101.53 -44.58 -13.06
CA LEU A 253 -100.76 -43.52 -13.71
C LEU A 253 -100.54 -42.31 -12.80
N LYS A 254 -101.53 -41.96 -11.97
CA LYS A 254 -101.42 -40.87 -10.99
C LYS A 254 -100.40 -41.19 -9.90
N GLU A 255 -100.35 -42.43 -9.42
CA GLU A 255 -99.34 -42.89 -8.47
C GLU A 255 -97.94 -42.94 -9.10
N GLU A 256 -97.83 -43.40 -10.34
CA GLU A 256 -96.56 -43.51 -11.06
C GLU A 256 -95.97 -42.11 -11.34
N VAL A 257 -96.80 -41.17 -11.81
CA VAL A 257 -96.43 -39.74 -11.95
C VAL A 257 -96.05 -39.13 -10.61
N GLY A 258 -96.76 -39.46 -9.52
CA GLY A 258 -96.37 -39.05 -8.17
C GLY A 258 -95.00 -39.58 -7.75
N SER A 259 -94.67 -40.84 -8.10
CA SER A 259 -93.34 -41.42 -7.85
C SER A 259 -92.24 -40.75 -8.68
N VAL A 260 -92.55 -40.35 -9.91
CA VAL A 260 -91.62 -39.63 -10.79
C VAL A 260 -91.37 -38.21 -10.28
N ILE A 261 -92.41 -37.52 -9.81
CA ILE A 261 -92.29 -36.19 -9.19
C ILE A 261 -91.41 -36.27 -7.94
N THR A 262 -91.67 -37.22 -7.04
CA THR A 262 -90.86 -37.38 -5.81
C THR A 262 -89.41 -37.77 -6.09
N LYS A 263 -89.15 -38.63 -7.09
CA LYS A 263 -87.78 -38.91 -7.56
C LYS A 263 -87.12 -37.65 -8.14
N THR A 264 -87.84 -36.87 -8.93
CA THR A 264 -87.32 -35.63 -9.53
C THR A 264 -87.00 -34.59 -8.46
N ASP A 265 -87.88 -34.42 -7.47
CA ASP A 265 -87.69 -33.51 -6.33
C ASP A 265 -86.50 -33.93 -5.44
N SER A 266 -86.16 -35.22 -5.40
CA SER A 266 -84.97 -35.70 -4.68
C SER A 266 -83.64 -35.46 -5.41
N ILE A 267 -83.65 -35.32 -6.75
CA ILE A 267 -82.46 -35.14 -7.58
C ILE A 267 -82.03 -33.66 -7.65
N ILE A 268 -82.99 -32.74 -7.69
CA ILE A 268 -82.74 -31.30 -7.82
C ILE A 268 -81.79 -30.75 -6.72
N PRO A 269 -81.99 -31.05 -5.42
CA PRO A 269 -81.10 -30.58 -4.35
C PRO A 269 -79.67 -31.14 -4.47
N GLY A 270 -79.54 -32.37 -4.99
CA GLY A 270 -78.24 -33.01 -5.21
C GLY A 270 -77.44 -32.31 -6.30
N LEU A 271 -78.08 -32.00 -7.43
CA LEU A 271 -77.47 -31.24 -8.53
C LEU A 271 -77.13 -29.81 -8.10
N GLU A 272 -78.01 -29.13 -7.36
CA GLU A 272 -77.70 -27.81 -6.82
C GLU A 272 -76.49 -27.83 -5.88
N SER A 273 -76.35 -28.87 -5.06
CA SER A 273 -75.19 -29.04 -4.18
C SER A 273 -73.89 -29.25 -4.98
N GLN A 274 -73.93 -30.07 -6.04
CA GLN A 274 -72.79 -30.27 -6.93
C GLN A 274 -72.40 -28.99 -7.66
N ILE A 275 -73.37 -28.21 -8.15
CA ILE A 275 -73.14 -26.92 -8.81
C ILE A 275 -72.49 -25.92 -7.84
N ARG A 276 -72.96 -25.86 -6.58
CA ARG A 276 -72.33 -25.02 -5.55
C ARG A 276 -70.88 -25.42 -5.26
N ASN A 277 -70.60 -26.73 -5.18
CA ASN A 277 -69.24 -27.22 -4.98
C ASN A 277 -68.32 -26.87 -6.15
N VAL A 278 -68.78 -27.05 -7.39
CA VAL A 278 -68.02 -26.64 -8.59
C VAL A 278 -67.79 -25.13 -8.61
N GLY A 279 -68.79 -24.32 -8.22
CA GLY A 279 -68.63 -22.88 -8.07
C GLY A 279 -67.55 -22.51 -7.05
N ALA A 280 -67.53 -23.16 -5.88
CA ALA A 280 -66.50 -22.94 -4.87
C ALA A 280 -65.09 -23.36 -5.33
N GLU A 281 -65.00 -24.44 -6.11
CA GLU A 281 -63.73 -24.92 -6.67
C GLU A 281 -63.20 -23.98 -7.76
N ILE A 282 -64.09 -23.41 -8.58
CA ILE A 282 -63.75 -22.36 -9.55
C ILE A 282 -63.25 -21.10 -8.83
N ASP A 283 -63.93 -20.64 -7.78
CA ASP A 283 -63.49 -19.49 -6.99
C ASP A 283 -62.10 -19.72 -6.35
N PHE A 284 -61.84 -20.94 -5.89
CA PHE A 284 -60.52 -21.31 -5.38
C PHE A 284 -59.44 -21.29 -6.46
N LEU A 285 -59.75 -21.78 -7.67
CA LEU A 285 -58.84 -21.73 -8.82
C LEU A 285 -58.58 -20.31 -9.31
N ILE A 286 -59.58 -19.42 -9.27
CA ILE A 286 -59.41 -17.99 -9.59
C ILE A 286 -58.44 -17.35 -8.59
N LYS A 287 -58.64 -17.56 -7.28
CA LYS A 287 -57.71 -17.06 -6.26
C LYS A 287 -56.29 -17.56 -6.46
N LYS A 288 -56.12 -18.85 -6.81
CA LYS A 288 -54.81 -19.43 -7.10
C LYS A 288 -54.17 -18.81 -8.35
N THR A 289 -54.98 -18.44 -9.35
CA THR A 289 -54.54 -17.74 -10.56
C THR A 289 -54.06 -16.32 -10.25
N ASP A 290 -54.76 -15.61 -9.36
CA ASP A 290 -54.35 -14.27 -8.91
C ASP A 290 -53.01 -14.32 -8.17
N SER A 291 -52.82 -15.29 -7.27
CA SER A 291 -51.53 -15.49 -6.59
C SER A 291 -50.40 -15.86 -7.55
N LEU A 292 -50.68 -16.57 -8.65
CA LEU A 292 -49.69 -16.87 -9.69
C LEU A 292 -49.31 -15.62 -10.50
N SER A 293 -50.25 -14.71 -10.74
CA SER A 293 -49.99 -13.42 -11.39
C SER A 293 -49.10 -12.53 -10.51
N GLU A 294 -49.38 -12.50 -9.20
CA GLU A 294 -48.60 -11.77 -8.21
C GLU A 294 -47.16 -12.30 -8.13
N LEU A 295 -46.99 -13.62 -8.07
CA LEU A 295 -45.68 -14.28 -8.16
C LEU A 295 -44.95 -13.96 -9.47
N GLY A 296 -45.68 -13.85 -10.59
CA GLY A 296 -45.13 -13.44 -11.88
C GLY A 296 -44.55 -12.03 -11.85
N ASN A 297 -45.22 -11.09 -11.17
CA ASN A 297 -44.73 -9.73 -10.96
C ASN A 297 -43.48 -9.72 -10.07
N ASP A 298 -43.48 -10.49 -8.98
CA ASP A 298 -42.33 -10.61 -8.09
C ASP A 298 -41.09 -11.14 -8.83
N ILE A 299 -41.25 -12.18 -9.64
CA ILE A 299 -40.15 -12.71 -10.49
C ILE A 299 -39.63 -11.63 -11.44
N ARG A 300 -40.53 -10.82 -12.01
CA ARG A 300 -40.16 -9.73 -12.92
C ARG A 300 -39.38 -8.64 -12.19
N ASN A 301 -39.75 -8.32 -10.96
CA ASN A 301 -39.04 -7.36 -10.12
C ASN A 301 -37.68 -7.90 -9.64
N ILE A 302 -37.60 -9.17 -9.24
CA ILE A 302 -36.32 -9.81 -8.92
C ILE A 302 -35.38 -9.77 -10.13
N ASN A 303 -35.91 -9.98 -11.34
CA ASN A 303 -35.09 -9.93 -12.55
C ASN A 303 -34.57 -8.52 -12.89
N SER A 304 -35.36 -7.46 -12.64
CA SER A 304 -34.90 -6.08 -12.81
C SER A 304 -33.84 -5.72 -11.76
N GLU A 305 -34.05 -6.09 -10.49
CA GLU A 305 -33.08 -5.90 -9.42
C GLU A 305 -31.78 -6.65 -9.69
N PHE A 306 -31.85 -7.90 -10.16
CA PHE A 306 -30.68 -8.69 -10.54
C PHE A 306 -29.91 -8.06 -11.69
N SER A 307 -30.62 -7.49 -12.68
CA SER A 307 -29.99 -6.78 -13.80
C SER A 307 -29.25 -5.53 -13.31
N ASN A 308 -29.87 -4.74 -12.44
CA ASN A 308 -29.25 -3.56 -11.82
C ASN A 308 -28.03 -3.94 -10.96
N PHE A 309 -28.15 -5.01 -10.18
CA PHE A 309 -27.05 -5.54 -9.38
C PHE A 309 -25.88 -5.95 -10.27
N ARG A 310 -26.14 -6.70 -11.35
CA ARG A 310 -25.13 -7.13 -12.32
C ARG A 310 -24.41 -5.93 -12.93
N GLU A 311 -25.14 -4.89 -13.34
CA GLU A 311 -24.55 -3.70 -13.93
C GLU A 311 -23.69 -2.92 -12.93
N ASN A 312 -24.14 -2.80 -11.67
CA ASN A 312 -23.37 -2.18 -10.60
C ASN A 312 -22.07 -2.95 -10.29
N VAL A 313 -22.14 -4.29 -10.24
CA VAL A 313 -20.96 -5.14 -10.03
C VAL A 313 -19.97 -4.99 -11.18
N ILE A 314 -20.43 -4.97 -12.43
CA ILE A 314 -19.56 -4.74 -13.60
C ILE A 314 -18.91 -3.35 -13.52
N GLY A 315 -19.67 -2.31 -13.18
CA GLY A 315 -19.16 -0.95 -13.01
C GLY A 315 -18.09 -0.85 -11.92
N LYS A 316 -18.34 -1.44 -10.76
CA LYS A 316 -17.36 -1.50 -9.66
C LYS A 316 -16.12 -2.31 -10.01
N ASN A 317 -16.26 -3.39 -10.77
CA ASN A 317 -15.10 -4.18 -11.21
C ASN A 317 -14.21 -3.36 -12.15
N LYS A 318 -14.81 -2.58 -13.05
CA LYS A 318 -14.07 -1.69 -13.94
C LYS A 318 -13.33 -0.57 -13.18
N ASP A 319 -13.97 0.05 -12.19
CA ASP A 319 -13.32 1.03 -11.30
C ASP A 319 -12.17 0.40 -10.49
N LEU A 320 -12.33 -0.86 -10.08
CA LEU A 320 -11.27 -1.61 -9.39
C LEU A 320 -10.08 -1.91 -10.32
N ASP A 321 -10.34 -2.32 -11.56
CA ASP A 321 -9.31 -2.56 -12.57
C ASP A 321 -8.52 -1.28 -12.88
N GLU A 322 -9.20 -0.13 -12.99
CA GLU A 322 -8.57 1.19 -13.18
C GLU A 322 -7.68 1.56 -11.98
N LYS A 323 -8.20 1.42 -10.74
CA LYS A 323 -7.41 1.65 -9.53
C LYS A 323 -6.21 0.73 -9.38
N ILE A 324 -6.34 -0.53 -9.80
CA ILE A 324 -5.21 -1.49 -9.81
C ILE A 324 -4.15 -1.05 -10.84
N SER A 325 -4.58 -0.54 -12.00
CA SER A 325 -3.67 0.01 -13.01
C SER A 325 -2.90 1.22 -12.47
N ASP A 326 -3.59 2.18 -11.88
CA ASP A 326 -2.97 3.38 -11.27
C ASP A 326 -2.00 3.01 -10.14
N PHE A 327 -2.39 2.05 -9.30
CA PHE A 327 -1.54 1.55 -8.22
C PHE A 327 -0.28 0.85 -8.77
N THR A 328 -0.41 0.12 -9.87
CA THR A 328 0.72 -0.53 -10.56
C THR A 328 1.68 0.52 -11.12
N GLU A 329 1.18 1.61 -11.69
CA GLU A 329 2.01 2.72 -12.16
C GLU A 329 2.75 3.41 -11.01
N LEU A 330 2.07 3.65 -9.88
CA LEU A 330 2.69 4.19 -8.66
C LEU A 330 3.77 3.27 -8.10
N LEU A 331 3.53 1.95 -8.07
CA LEU A 331 4.54 0.97 -7.65
C LEU A 331 5.78 1.01 -8.56
N ASN A 332 5.60 1.13 -9.88
CA ASN A 332 6.71 1.22 -10.82
C ASN A 332 7.52 2.51 -10.61
N LYS A 333 6.85 3.66 -10.44
CA LYS A 333 7.53 4.93 -10.12
C LYS A 333 8.28 4.87 -8.80
N ASN A 334 7.69 4.25 -7.77
CA ASN A 334 8.34 4.08 -6.48
C ASN A 334 9.56 3.16 -6.56
N SER A 335 9.46 2.04 -7.29
CA SER A 335 10.59 1.14 -7.55
C SER A 335 11.76 1.85 -8.24
N ALA A 336 11.46 2.68 -9.26
CA ALA A 336 12.47 3.51 -9.92
C ALA A 336 13.12 4.51 -8.96
N ALA A 337 12.32 5.19 -8.14
CA ALA A 337 12.82 6.14 -7.14
C ALA A 337 13.72 5.47 -6.08
N ILE A 338 13.35 4.28 -5.60
CA ILE A 338 14.18 3.49 -4.66
C ILE A 338 15.51 3.10 -5.30
N THR A 339 15.50 2.73 -6.58
CA THR A 339 16.73 2.39 -7.31
C THR A 339 17.66 3.61 -7.43
N GLU A 340 17.12 4.79 -7.76
CA GLU A 340 17.90 6.02 -7.81
C GLU A 340 18.42 6.44 -6.42
N PHE A 341 17.59 6.30 -5.38
CA PHE A 341 17.98 6.57 -4.00
C PHE A 341 19.15 5.69 -3.55
N ASN A 342 19.10 4.38 -3.85
CA ASN A 342 20.19 3.47 -3.54
C ASN A 342 21.48 3.88 -4.27
N LYS A 343 21.39 4.24 -5.56
CA LYS A 343 22.55 4.73 -6.32
C LYS A 343 23.17 5.98 -5.69
N LYS A 344 22.37 7.00 -5.36
CA LYS A 344 22.85 8.21 -4.69
C LYS A 344 23.45 7.90 -3.31
N THR A 345 22.87 6.96 -2.57
CA THR A 345 23.40 6.52 -1.28
C THR A 345 24.79 5.89 -1.41
N TYR A 346 25.02 5.06 -2.45
CA TYR A 346 26.35 4.52 -2.73
C TYR A 346 27.36 5.61 -3.11
N GLU A 347 26.97 6.56 -3.96
CA GLU A 347 27.83 7.69 -4.35
C GLU A 347 28.21 8.55 -3.14
N ILE A 348 27.25 8.87 -2.26
CA ILE A 348 27.49 9.61 -1.01
C ILE A 348 28.42 8.82 -0.09
N SER A 349 28.21 7.52 0.07
CA SER A 349 29.07 6.67 0.91
C SER A 349 30.51 6.66 0.39
N GLN A 350 30.71 6.63 -0.93
CA GLN A 350 32.04 6.70 -1.53
C GLN A 350 32.70 8.06 -1.26
N GLN A 351 31.99 9.16 -1.50
CA GLN A 351 32.49 10.51 -1.22
C GLN A 351 32.85 10.69 0.26
N LEU A 352 32.08 10.10 1.18
CA LEU A 352 32.36 10.16 2.61
C LEU A 352 33.66 9.44 2.98
N GLN A 353 33.96 8.31 2.33
CA GLN A 353 35.25 7.60 2.52
C GLN A 353 36.42 8.42 1.98
N ASP A 354 36.25 9.04 0.82
CA ASP A 354 37.30 9.89 0.22
C ASP A 354 37.58 11.12 1.09
N ILE A 355 36.53 11.78 1.60
CA ILE A 355 36.66 12.90 2.55
C ILE A 355 37.38 12.43 3.81
N LYS A 356 36.99 11.28 4.38
CA LYS A 356 37.64 10.73 5.58
C LYS A 356 39.14 10.51 5.35
N HIS A 357 39.53 9.96 4.21
CA HIS A 357 40.93 9.75 3.87
C HIS A 357 41.70 11.08 3.74
N VAL A 358 41.13 12.06 3.02
CA VAL A 358 41.73 13.39 2.87
C VAL A 358 41.85 14.10 4.22
N THR A 359 40.81 14.07 5.06
CA THR A 359 40.84 14.67 6.41
C THR A 359 41.89 14.01 7.29
N HIS A 360 42.04 12.69 7.24
CA HIS A 360 43.06 11.99 8.02
C HIS A 360 44.47 12.38 7.58
N LYS A 361 44.74 12.40 6.27
CA LYS A 361 46.04 12.81 5.71
C LYS A 361 46.38 14.26 6.04
N THR A 362 45.43 15.19 5.86
CA THR A 362 45.63 16.60 6.20
C THR A 362 45.89 16.79 7.69
N SER A 363 45.11 16.12 8.55
CA SER A 363 45.30 16.19 10.01
C SER A 363 46.68 15.66 10.45
N GLN A 364 47.15 14.56 9.85
CA GLN A 364 48.47 14.01 10.14
C GLN A 364 49.57 14.99 9.69
N ASN A 365 49.49 15.50 8.46
CA ASN A 365 50.47 16.45 7.95
C ASN A 365 50.57 17.72 8.80
N THR A 366 49.43 18.32 9.17
CA THR A 366 49.42 19.50 10.06
C THR A 366 50.04 19.19 11.43
N SER A 367 49.79 18.00 11.99
CA SER A 367 50.41 17.59 13.25
C SER A 367 51.94 17.46 13.13
N HIS A 368 52.44 16.92 12.03
CA HIS A 368 53.88 16.80 11.77
C HIS A 368 54.54 18.17 11.54
N GLU A 369 53.89 19.09 10.82
CA GLU A 369 54.37 20.46 10.62
C GLU A 369 54.44 21.23 11.94
N VAL A 370 53.40 21.15 12.77
CA VAL A 370 53.38 21.79 14.10
C VAL A 370 54.47 21.20 15.01
N MET A 371 54.64 19.88 15.00
CA MET A 371 55.72 19.23 15.75
C MET A 371 57.10 19.69 15.29
N GLY A 372 57.33 19.78 13.97
CA GLY A 372 58.58 20.28 13.39
C GLY A 372 58.90 21.72 13.83
N LEU A 373 57.90 22.61 13.76
CA LEU A 373 58.06 24.01 14.20
C LEU A 373 58.35 24.13 15.70
N LEU A 374 57.66 23.37 16.55
CA LEU A 374 57.91 23.37 17.98
C LEU A 374 59.33 22.90 18.32
N ARG A 375 59.77 21.82 17.69
CA ARG A 375 61.12 21.28 17.88
C ARG A 375 62.20 22.22 17.37
N LEU A 376 61.96 22.88 16.24
CA LEU A 376 62.85 23.93 15.72
C LEU A 376 62.96 25.10 16.70
N SER A 377 61.84 25.54 17.28
CA SER A 377 61.84 26.60 18.30
C SER A 377 62.60 26.19 19.56
N GLU A 378 62.39 24.95 20.03
CA GLU A 378 63.11 24.38 21.18
C GLU A 378 64.62 24.35 20.94
N PHE A 379 65.04 23.88 19.75
CA PHE A 379 66.44 23.86 19.34
C PHE A 379 67.07 25.25 19.28
N GLN A 380 66.44 26.20 18.58
CA GLN A 380 66.94 27.56 18.47
C GLN A 380 67.08 28.21 19.85
N SER A 381 66.14 27.94 20.76
CA SER A 381 66.21 28.41 22.14
C SER A 381 67.41 27.82 22.88
N LYS A 382 67.66 26.51 22.79
CA LYS A 382 68.81 25.83 23.44
C LYS A 382 70.16 26.32 22.93
N ILE A 383 70.35 26.42 21.61
CA ILE A 383 71.58 26.95 21.01
C ILE A 383 71.80 28.40 21.43
N ARG A 384 70.74 29.21 21.45
CA ARG A 384 70.82 30.61 21.89
C ARG A 384 71.21 30.72 23.36
N MET A 385 70.55 29.99 24.27
CA MET A 385 70.86 30.01 25.71
C MET A 385 72.32 29.59 25.97
N SER A 386 72.78 28.53 25.30
CA SER A 386 74.17 28.07 25.40
C SER A 386 75.15 29.14 24.88
N SER A 387 74.78 29.81 23.78
CA SER A 387 75.61 30.87 23.17
C SER A 387 75.66 32.19 23.94
N GLU A 388 74.74 32.43 24.87
CA GLU A 388 74.71 33.62 25.72
C GLU A 388 75.61 33.45 26.96
N SER A 389 76.13 32.25 27.23
CA SER A 389 77.08 32.01 28.31
C SER A 389 78.41 32.74 28.08
N LYS A 390 78.95 33.31 29.17
CA LYS A 390 80.24 34.04 29.16
C LYS A 390 81.45 33.11 29.16
N TYR A 391 81.29 31.91 29.68
CA TYR A 391 82.34 30.89 29.77
C TYR A 391 81.77 29.56 29.29
N GLY A 392 82.62 28.76 28.65
CA GLY A 392 82.26 27.43 28.20
C GLY A 392 83.50 26.62 27.86
N THR A 393 83.28 25.32 27.70
CA THR A 393 84.30 24.31 27.43
C THR A 393 84.08 23.68 26.07
N LEU A 394 85.02 22.85 25.62
CA LEU A 394 84.86 22.07 24.40
C LEU A 394 83.65 21.10 24.49
N GLU A 395 83.32 20.60 25.68
CA GLU A 395 82.16 19.74 25.94
C GLU A 395 80.84 20.49 25.71
N ASP A 396 80.79 21.79 26.00
CA ASP A 396 79.61 22.62 25.71
C ASP A 396 79.41 22.81 24.19
N ILE A 397 80.51 22.91 23.44
CA ILE A 397 80.50 22.96 21.97
C ILE A 397 80.04 21.62 21.39
N GLU A 398 80.53 20.51 21.94
CA GLU A 398 80.11 19.15 21.57
C GLU A 398 78.61 18.96 21.80
N ASN A 399 78.09 19.36 22.96
CA ASN A 399 76.66 19.34 23.25
C ASN A 399 75.83 20.19 22.26
N MET A 400 76.34 21.35 21.84
CA MET A 400 75.68 22.18 20.82
C MET A 400 75.72 21.54 19.42
N ALA A 401 76.81 20.85 19.09
CA ALA A 401 76.93 20.10 17.84
C ALA A 401 76.00 18.88 17.81
N ASP A 402 75.89 18.14 18.91
CA ASP A 402 74.96 17.02 19.08
C ASP A 402 73.50 17.46 18.96
N GLN A 403 73.13 18.57 19.62
CA GLN A 403 71.79 19.13 19.46
C GLN A 403 71.48 19.52 18.01
N THR A 404 72.49 20.00 17.28
CA THR A 404 72.35 20.34 15.85
C THR A 404 72.16 19.08 14.99
N LYS A 405 72.91 18.01 15.28
CA LYS A 405 72.82 16.70 14.63
C LYS A 405 71.45 16.04 14.85
N ASP A 406 70.97 16.02 16.09
CA ASP A 406 69.68 15.46 16.45
C ASP A 406 68.53 16.14 15.71
N MET A 407 68.61 17.45 15.55
CA MET A 407 67.59 18.23 14.84
C MET A 407 67.60 18.01 13.33
N ILE A 408 68.78 17.83 12.73
CA ILE A 408 68.89 17.45 11.32
C ILE A 408 68.24 16.07 11.11
N ASN A 409 68.58 15.10 11.94
CA ASN A 409 68.03 13.74 11.86
C ASN A 409 66.50 13.71 12.09
N LEU A 410 65.98 14.57 12.97
CA LEU A 410 64.55 14.68 13.23
C LEU A 410 63.80 15.23 12.01
N PHE A 411 64.31 16.28 11.38
CA PHE A 411 63.70 16.86 10.17
C PHE A 411 63.81 15.94 8.95
N ASP A 412 64.90 15.18 8.84
CA ASP A 412 65.05 14.15 7.80
C ASP A 412 64.05 13.01 8.01
N ARG A 413 63.82 12.58 9.27
CA ARG A 413 62.78 11.59 9.59
C ARG A 413 61.37 12.11 9.26
N ILE A 414 61.05 13.33 9.69
CA ILE A 414 59.76 13.96 9.39
C ILE A 414 59.57 14.06 7.87
N SER A 415 60.61 14.43 7.12
CA SER A 415 60.57 14.50 5.65
C SER A 415 60.31 13.17 4.96
N ILE A 416 60.84 12.07 5.50
CA ILE A 416 60.59 10.73 4.97
C ILE A 416 59.15 10.31 5.28
N GLU A 417 58.67 10.60 6.49
CA GLU A 417 57.31 10.25 6.95
C GLU A 417 56.21 11.03 6.20
N THR A 418 56.46 12.30 5.85
CA THR A 418 55.47 13.15 5.18
C THR A 418 55.50 13.08 3.65
N GLU A 419 56.42 12.31 3.05
CA GLU A 419 56.76 12.29 1.60
C GLU A 419 57.09 13.69 1.01
N THR A 420 57.09 14.72 1.84
CA THR A 420 57.43 16.10 1.50
C THR A 420 58.86 16.34 1.94
N LYS A 421 59.74 16.69 1.00
CA LYS A 421 61.11 17.12 1.33
C LYS A 421 61.05 18.40 2.15
N ILE A 422 61.00 18.30 3.48
CA ILE A 422 61.16 19.42 4.41
C ILE A 422 62.47 19.20 5.19
N PRO A 423 63.63 19.17 4.51
CA PRO A 423 64.90 19.11 5.23
C PRO A 423 65.05 20.37 6.10
N LEU A 424 65.85 20.27 7.15
CA LEU A 424 66.15 21.44 7.99
C LEU A 424 66.66 22.59 7.09
N PRO A 425 66.06 23.80 7.15
CA PRO A 425 66.46 24.91 6.31
C PRO A 425 67.95 25.22 6.45
N LEU A 426 68.61 25.50 5.32
CA LEU A 426 70.05 25.76 5.28
C LEU A 426 70.42 26.95 6.18
N GLU A 427 69.54 27.94 6.29
CA GLU A 427 69.69 29.11 7.14
C GLU A 427 69.80 28.73 8.61
N VAL A 428 69.06 27.71 9.06
CA VAL A 428 69.11 27.20 10.44
C VAL A 428 70.41 26.44 10.67
N LYS A 429 70.84 25.61 9.72
CA LYS A 429 72.14 24.92 9.79
C LYS A 429 73.28 25.93 9.88
N GLN A 430 73.29 26.92 8.98
CA GLN A 430 74.28 28.00 8.95
C GLN A 430 74.26 28.82 10.25
N TRP A 431 73.09 29.20 10.73
CA TRP A 431 72.95 29.95 11.97
C TRP A 431 73.50 29.19 13.18
N SER A 432 73.24 27.89 13.28
CA SER A 432 73.68 27.04 14.39
C SER A 432 75.19 26.90 14.42
N ILE A 433 75.81 26.55 13.28
CA ILE A 433 77.27 26.46 13.16
C ILE A 433 77.93 27.81 13.40
N SER A 434 77.34 28.90 12.88
CA SER A 434 77.83 30.25 13.11
C SER A 434 77.83 30.61 14.60
N LYS A 435 76.79 30.21 15.33
CA LYS A 435 76.70 30.44 16.78
C LYS A 435 77.72 29.61 17.54
N ILE A 436 77.94 28.36 17.15
CA ILE A 436 78.98 27.51 17.75
C ILE A 436 80.37 28.16 17.57
N LEU A 437 80.68 28.67 16.37
CA LEU A 437 81.94 29.34 16.08
C LEU A 437 82.11 30.67 16.86
N ASP A 438 81.03 31.45 17.01
CA ASP A 438 81.03 32.66 17.85
C ASP A 438 81.29 32.33 19.34
N CYS A 439 80.87 31.15 19.81
CA CYS A 439 81.12 30.70 21.18
C CYS A 439 82.57 30.23 21.34
N ALA A 440 83.08 29.47 20.37
CA ALA A 440 84.46 29.03 20.34
C ALA A 440 85.45 30.20 20.41
N ASP A 441 85.22 31.25 19.63
CA ASP A 441 86.04 32.46 19.65
C ASP A 441 85.97 33.17 21.01
N ARG A 442 84.75 33.37 21.53
CA ARG A 442 84.53 34.04 22.83
C ARG A 442 85.12 33.28 24.02
N TRP A 443 85.13 31.95 23.96
CA TRP A 443 85.70 31.09 25.01
C TRP A 443 87.18 30.76 24.76
N GLU A 444 87.81 31.39 23.75
CA GLU A 444 89.22 31.22 23.38
C GLU A 444 89.61 29.77 23.07
N ILE A 445 88.68 28.99 22.52
CA ILE A 445 88.91 27.59 22.14
C ILE A 445 89.61 27.55 20.78
N ARG A 446 90.62 26.69 20.64
CA ARG A 446 91.39 26.55 19.39
C ARG A 446 90.49 26.10 18.24
N PHE A 447 90.54 26.84 17.13
CA PHE A 447 89.77 26.55 15.92
C PHE A 447 89.92 25.10 15.45
N THR A 448 91.15 24.56 15.43
CA THR A 448 91.42 23.18 14.98
C THR A 448 90.67 22.12 15.80
N ASP A 449 90.50 22.33 17.11
CA ASP A 449 89.78 21.38 17.96
C ASP A 449 88.27 21.45 17.69
N VAL A 450 87.74 22.65 17.54
CA VAL A 450 86.32 22.91 17.22
C VAL A 450 85.96 22.41 15.83
N PHE A 451 86.83 22.64 14.85
CA PHE A 451 86.62 22.23 13.46
C PHE A 451 86.62 20.71 13.32
N ARG A 452 87.55 20.00 13.98
CA ARG A 452 87.55 18.53 14.02
C ARG A 452 86.32 17.97 14.71
N MET A 453 85.89 18.60 15.81
CA MET A 453 84.67 18.20 16.51
C MET A 453 83.44 18.34 15.61
N LEU A 454 83.29 19.49 14.93
CA LEU A 454 82.18 19.72 14.00
C LEU A 454 82.17 18.73 12.83
N ILE A 455 83.34 18.41 12.25
CA ILE A 455 83.43 17.40 11.19
C ILE A 455 83.06 16.00 11.70
N THR A 456 83.47 15.66 12.92
CA THR A 456 83.20 14.34 13.52
C THR A 456 81.72 14.17 13.83
N GLU A 457 81.08 15.19 14.41
CA GLU A 457 79.69 15.07 14.87
C GLU A 457 78.64 15.37 13.81
N LEU A 458 78.87 16.35 12.93
CA LEU A 458 77.90 16.75 11.91
C LEU A 458 78.22 16.15 10.52
N GLY A 459 79.44 15.65 10.30
CA GLY A 459 79.89 15.15 9.01
C GLY A 459 80.37 16.25 8.05
N SER A 460 81.30 15.89 7.15
CA SER A 460 81.96 16.83 6.24
C SER A 460 80.99 17.58 5.31
N ASP A 461 79.92 16.93 4.88
CA ASP A 461 78.99 17.49 3.90
C ASP A 461 78.09 18.58 4.50
N ILE A 462 77.60 18.37 5.72
CA ILE A 462 76.78 19.34 6.44
C ILE A 462 77.62 20.56 6.83
N VAL A 463 78.84 20.33 7.33
CA VAL A 463 79.76 21.42 7.67
C VAL A 463 80.14 22.22 6.42
N LYS A 464 80.38 21.56 5.29
CA LYS A 464 80.67 22.23 4.01
C LYS A 464 79.52 23.11 3.51
N GLU A 465 78.28 22.65 3.64
CA GLU A 465 77.10 23.40 3.21
C GLU A 465 76.79 24.61 4.12
N ALA A 466 77.07 24.46 5.43
CA ALA A 466 76.61 25.41 6.45
C ALA A 466 77.71 26.35 7.00
N ILE A 467 78.98 26.15 6.70
CA ILE A 467 80.06 27.04 7.16
C ILE A 467 80.15 28.32 6.31
N ARG A 468 80.25 29.47 6.97
CA ARG A 468 80.49 30.76 6.31
C ARG A 468 81.96 31.15 6.39
N ILE A 469 82.67 31.05 5.26
CA ILE A 469 84.12 31.30 5.18
C ILE A 469 84.48 32.73 5.62
N GLU A 470 83.64 33.71 5.31
CA GLU A 470 83.86 35.11 5.74
C GLU A 470 83.87 35.25 7.26
N GLN A 471 82.95 34.58 7.96
CA GLN A 471 82.88 34.60 9.42
C GLN A 471 84.11 33.93 10.05
N VAL A 472 84.53 32.78 9.51
CA VAL A 472 85.73 32.09 10.02
C VAL A 472 86.99 32.94 9.83
N ARG A 473 87.09 33.63 8.69
CA ARG A 473 88.20 34.55 8.42
C ARG A 473 88.25 35.69 9.43
N ASP A 474 87.09 36.25 9.76
CA ASP A 474 86.99 37.44 10.62
C ASP A 474 87.19 37.08 12.11
N LEU A 475 86.81 35.87 12.55
CA LEU A 475 87.02 35.39 13.91
C LEU A 475 88.41 34.77 14.13
N PHE A 476 88.81 33.81 13.30
CA PHE A 476 90.00 32.98 13.53
C PHE A 476 91.18 33.27 12.57
N GLY A 477 91.00 34.18 11.61
CA GLY A 477 92.04 34.61 10.68
C GLY A 477 92.26 33.67 9.47
N ILE A 478 93.18 34.06 8.59
CA ILE A 478 93.41 33.41 7.27
C ILE A 478 93.91 31.96 7.41
N ARG A 479 94.63 31.62 8.48
CA ARG A 479 95.15 30.26 8.72
C ARG A 479 94.03 29.23 8.93
N ALA A 480 92.94 29.62 9.62
CA ALA A 480 91.77 28.76 9.81
C ALA A 480 91.01 28.54 8.50
N VAL A 481 90.97 29.54 7.63
CA VAL A 481 90.38 29.43 6.28
C VAL A 481 91.16 28.47 5.40
N ASP A 482 92.49 28.50 5.46
CA ASP A 482 93.34 27.57 4.71
C ASP A 482 93.18 26.11 5.20
N GLU A 483 92.93 25.90 6.50
CA GLU A 483 92.62 24.59 7.08
C GLU A 483 91.26 24.05 6.59
N ILE A 484 90.22 24.89 6.57
CA ILE A 484 88.91 24.55 5.99
C ILE A 484 89.02 24.18 4.51
N ARG A 485 89.73 25.00 3.72
CA ARG A 485 89.88 24.78 2.27
C ARG A 485 90.61 23.48 1.96
N ARG A 486 91.61 23.14 2.77
CA ARG A 486 92.38 21.90 2.65
C ARG A 486 91.53 20.67 2.98
N ASP A 487 90.76 20.71 4.06
CA ASP A 487 90.08 19.52 4.60
C ASP A 487 88.68 19.30 4.01
N LEU A 488 87.97 20.35 3.58
CA LEU A 488 86.63 20.25 2.96
C LEU A 488 86.64 20.35 1.42
N ASN A 489 87.82 20.48 0.80
CA ASN A 489 88.02 20.60 -0.64
C ASN A 489 87.08 21.67 -1.26
N ILE A 490 87.10 22.87 -0.67
CA ILE A 490 86.32 24.03 -1.10
C ILE A 490 87.24 24.96 -1.87
N THR A 491 86.96 25.19 -3.15
CA THR A 491 87.77 26.04 -4.05
C THR A 491 87.65 27.51 -3.71
#